data_AF-G2R5K6-F1
#
_entry.id   AF-G2R5K6-F1
#
_cell.length_a   1.000
_cell.length_b   1.000
_cell.length_c   1.000
_cell.angle_alpha   90.00
_cell.angle_beta   90.00
_cell.angle_gamma   90.00
#
_symmetry.space_group_name_H-M   'P 1'
#
loop_
_entity.id
_entity.type
_entity.pdbx_description
1 polymer ?
#
loop_
_entity_poly.entity_id
_entity_poly.type
_entity_poly.pdbx_seq_one_letter_code
_entity_poly.pdbx_strand_id
1 'polypeptide(L)'
;MGTLDTQDLLLRLNRSAGVWDEYGRATELCALAAAWGCGSSSGGEGGGGGGGGLLRGVLRMEAGFEVIRCDFADGAMELLDARQRPDVARWPGLRGLRAWEFVRAVAARYGGIGGGRVVVDWSSMVSALFYEVDLGNPDGRFEGLPRLVRVSDGELRGIRDRVAEVMTERARMGEKRVVDWQAVVDLVVSRYADRLRYLAEGIESLEMMRAEVNSLLDTHIDYAVEDEGFQNATQRCARHYTLSAVPGTQEDKLILTAIETVTHAICSALFEVRKLVVEDPEADDGSLDAAKRTIRGLMGKLRWSKWKECAGCAYDEVCFVPMWPFGDKESYERPNCRNSSTIEDGWLDRGYWIPGLGIKPNTTRER
;
A
#
# COMPACT_ATOMS: atom_id res chain seq x y z
N MET A 1 17.38 2.42 -1.27
CA MET A 1 16.28 1.61 -0.71
C MET A 1 14.98 2.12 -1.27
N GLY A 2 14.04 1.25 -1.65
CA GLY A 2 12.80 1.67 -2.31
C GLY A 2 11.88 2.55 -1.47
N THR A 3 11.80 2.33 -0.15
CA THR A 3 10.95 3.11 0.76
C THR A 3 11.34 4.60 0.82
N LEU A 4 12.59 4.92 0.49
CA LEU A 4 13.12 6.28 0.47
C LEU A 4 13.03 6.97 -0.90
N ASP A 5 12.73 6.24 -1.98
CA ASP A 5 12.75 6.78 -3.35
C ASP A 5 11.82 8.01 -3.49
N THR A 6 10.63 7.97 -2.91
CA THR A 6 9.68 9.09 -2.93
C THR A 6 10.23 10.32 -2.21
N GLN A 7 10.93 10.14 -1.08
CA GLN A 7 11.48 11.26 -0.30
C GLN A 7 12.75 11.80 -0.98
N ASP A 8 13.71 10.93 -1.24
CA ASP A 8 15.04 11.31 -1.68
C ASP A 8 15.08 11.62 -3.19
N LEU A 9 14.51 10.74 -4.03
CA LEU A 9 14.60 10.92 -5.48
C LEU A 9 13.52 11.86 -6.02
N LEU A 10 12.28 11.73 -5.55
CA LEU A 10 11.16 12.53 -6.09
C LEU A 10 11.02 13.90 -5.41
N LEU A 11 10.85 13.94 -4.09
CA LEU A 11 10.56 15.20 -3.38
C LEU A 11 11.80 16.07 -3.22
N ARG A 12 12.92 15.50 -2.77
CA ARG A 12 14.20 16.20 -2.57
C ARG A 12 15.02 16.35 -3.84
N LEU A 13 14.78 15.53 -4.86
CA LEU A 13 15.61 15.43 -6.06
C LEU A 13 17.10 15.18 -5.74
N ASN A 14 17.37 14.40 -4.70
CA ASN A 14 18.69 14.10 -4.17
C ASN A 14 19.04 12.61 -4.34
N ARG A 15 19.84 12.30 -5.36
CA ARG A 15 20.33 10.93 -5.64
C ARG A 15 21.44 10.45 -4.70
N SER A 16 22.03 11.35 -3.92
CA SER A 16 23.18 11.08 -3.07
C SER A 16 22.83 10.99 -1.58
N ALA A 17 21.54 11.06 -1.24
CA ALA A 17 21.08 10.97 0.14
C ALA A 17 21.51 9.66 0.79
N GLY A 18 22.07 9.77 2.00
CA GLY A 18 22.40 8.62 2.82
C GLY A 18 21.15 7.94 3.38
N VAL A 19 21.23 6.63 3.59
CA VAL A 19 20.14 5.84 4.18
C VAL A 19 19.75 6.25 5.61
N TRP A 20 20.62 7.00 6.29
CA TRP A 20 20.41 7.49 7.67
C TRP A 20 20.22 9.02 7.74
N ASP A 21 20.03 9.69 6.60
CA ASP A 21 19.90 11.14 6.50
C ASP A 21 18.51 11.64 6.95
N GLU A 22 18.04 11.21 8.12
CA GLU A 22 16.70 11.56 8.60
C GLU A 22 16.54 13.05 8.90
N TYR A 23 17.58 13.68 9.46
CA TYR A 23 17.57 15.12 9.71
C TYR A 23 17.58 15.94 8.42
N GLY A 24 18.35 15.53 7.40
CA GLY A 24 18.34 16.17 6.09
C GLY A 24 16.99 16.03 5.40
N ARG A 25 16.41 14.82 5.42
CA ARG A 25 15.03 14.57 4.96
C ARG A 25 14.03 15.48 5.64
N ALA A 26 14.01 15.51 6.98
CA ALA A 26 13.06 16.34 7.73
C ALA A 26 13.21 17.83 7.39
N THR A 27 14.44 18.33 7.30
CA THR A 27 14.72 19.75 7.00
C THR A 27 14.20 20.14 5.62
N GLU A 28 14.55 19.37 4.58
CA GLU A 28 14.16 19.68 3.21
C GLU A 28 12.67 19.46 2.94
N LEU A 29 12.07 18.42 3.52
CA LEU A 29 10.62 18.18 3.45
C LEU A 29 9.84 19.30 4.14
N CYS A 30 10.34 19.84 5.25
CA CYS A 30 9.71 21.00 5.89
C CYS A 30 9.88 22.29 5.08
N ALA A 31 11.01 22.48 4.42
CA ALA A 31 11.19 23.59 3.48
C ALA A 31 10.19 23.50 2.30
N LEU A 32 9.96 22.28 1.77
CA LEU A 32 8.93 22.02 0.77
C LEU A 32 7.52 22.32 1.28
N ALA A 33 7.16 21.84 2.47
CA ALA A 33 5.87 22.10 3.08
C ALA A 33 5.62 23.60 3.28
N ALA A 34 6.64 24.35 3.69
CA ALA A 34 6.56 25.81 3.81
C ALA A 34 6.37 26.48 2.43
N ALA A 35 7.12 26.05 1.40
CA ALA A 35 7.01 26.61 0.06
C ALA A 35 5.64 26.36 -0.58
N TRP A 36 5.11 25.14 -0.45
CA TRP A 36 3.79 24.75 -0.97
C TRP A 36 2.62 25.25 -0.12
N GLY A 37 2.86 25.51 1.17
CA GLY A 37 1.91 26.11 2.09
C GLY A 37 1.65 27.60 1.83
N CYS A 38 2.50 28.29 1.06
CA CYS A 38 2.37 29.70 0.71
C CYS A 38 1.41 29.93 -0.48
N GLY A 39 0.17 29.45 -0.36
CA GLY A 39 -0.91 29.76 -1.28
C GLY A 39 -1.65 31.05 -0.88
N SER A 40 -1.13 32.22 -1.26
CA SER A 40 -1.83 33.51 -1.39
C SER A 40 -2.83 33.90 -0.29
N SER A 41 -2.34 34.53 0.78
CA SER A 41 -3.11 35.53 1.52
C SER A 41 -3.35 36.77 0.64
N SER A 42 -4.34 36.71 -0.25
CA SER A 42 -4.83 37.93 -0.91
C SER A 42 -5.75 38.70 0.04
N GLY A 43 -5.22 39.78 0.61
CA GLY A 43 -5.96 40.99 0.95
C GLY A 43 -6.82 40.96 2.22
N GLY A 44 -6.23 41.38 3.34
CA GLY A 44 -6.96 41.80 4.53
C GLY A 44 -6.03 42.54 5.49
N GLU A 45 -5.82 43.84 5.25
CA GLU A 45 -5.14 44.72 6.20
C GLU A 45 -5.99 44.79 7.48
N GLY A 46 -5.56 44.06 8.52
CA GLY A 46 -6.23 44.10 9.81
C GLY A 46 -5.87 42.95 10.75
N GLY A 47 -4.68 43.02 11.35
CA GLY A 47 -4.42 42.55 12.72
C GLY A 47 -4.35 41.05 13.02
N GLY A 48 -3.16 40.59 13.43
CA GLY A 48 -2.98 39.39 14.27
C GLY A 48 -2.53 38.14 13.53
N GLY A 49 -1.31 37.67 13.80
CA GLY A 49 -0.63 36.57 13.13
C GLY A 49 -1.46 35.29 12.96
N GLY A 50 -1.46 34.77 11.73
CA GLY A 50 -2.15 33.54 11.37
C GLY A 50 -2.04 33.20 9.89
N GLY A 51 -0.86 33.43 9.28
CA GLY A 51 -0.56 32.95 7.93
C GLY A 51 -0.35 31.44 7.93
N GLY A 52 -1.40 30.68 8.26
CA GLY A 52 -1.33 29.24 8.38
C GLY A 52 -1.29 28.59 7.00
N GLY A 53 -0.10 28.26 6.50
CA GLY A 53 0.01 27.40 5.33
C GLY A 53 -0.76 26.09 5.54
N LEU A 54 -1.32 25.55 4.45
CA LEU A 54 -2.12 24.31 4.46
C LEU A 54 -1.33 23.12 5.04
N LEU A 55 -0.01 23.11 4.86
CA LEU A 55 0.88 22.04 5.30
C LEU A 55 1.64 22.46 6.56
N ARG A 56 1.55 21.64 7.61
CA ARG A 56 2.21 21.86 8.90
C ARG A 56 3.26 20.79 9.24
N GLY A 57 3.44 19.82 8.35
CA GLY A 57 4.27 18.65 8.55
C GLY A 57 4.07 17.63 7.45
N VAL A 58 4.78 16.51 7.58
CA VAL A 58 4.71 15.36 6.68
C VAL A 58 4.42 14.12 7.51
N LEU A 59 3.53 13.27 7.00
CA LEU A 59 3.37 11.90 7.47
C LEU A 59 3.98 10.96 6.43
N ARG A 60 4.89 10.09 6.86
CA ARG A 60 5.49 9.08 5.98
C ARG A 60 5.18 7.68 6.50
N MET A 61 4.93 6.77 5.58
CA MET A 61 4.73 5.34 5.87
C MET A 61 6.10 4.65 5.89
N GLU A 62 6.46 4.07 7.03
CA GLU A 62 7.69 3.30 7.24
C GLU A 62 7.34 2.00 7.99
N ALA A 63 8.09 1.61 9.02
CA ALA A 63 7.67 0.62 10.00
C ALA A 63 6.50 1.18 10.83
N GLY A 64 5.29 1.11 10.26
CA GLY A 64 4.11 1.84 10.74
C GLY A 64 4.00 3.19 10.04
N PHE A 65 4.23 4.27 10.77
CA PHE A 65 4.26 5.62 10.23
C PHE A 65 5.10 6.54 11.11
N GLU A 66 5.56 7.64 10.52
CA GLU A 66 6.27 8.70 11.23
C GLU A 66 5.64 10.06 10.91
N VAL A 67 5.60 10.91 11.93
CA VAL A 67 5.13 12.30 11.82
C VAL A 67 6.32 13.23 11.93
N ILE A 68 6.62 13.95 10.85
CA ILE A 68 7.60 15.03 10.81
C ILE A 68 6.82 16.33 10.96
N ARG A 69 6.83 16.88 12.17
CA ARG A 69 6.27 18.21 12.44
C ARG A 69 7.31 19.28 12.13
N CYS A 70 6.92 20.27 11.33
CA CYS A 70 7.84 21.33 10.91
C CYS A 70 7.96 22.48 11.93
N ASP A 71 6.87 22.78 12.64
CA ASP A 71 6.88 23.77 13.72
C ASP A 71 5.99 23.30 14.89
N PHE A 72 6.59 23.17 16.07
CA PHE A 72 5.87 22.83 17.30
C PHE A 72 5.33 24.07 18.03
N ALA A 73 5.79 25.27 17.68
CA ALA A 73 5.40 26.53 18.32
C ALA A 73 4.16 27.19 17.70
N ASP A 74 3.64 26.64 16.61
CA ASP A 74 2.52 27.23 15.85
C ASP A 74 1.13 27.02 16.45
N GLY A 75 1.07 26.41 17.64
CA GLY A 75 -0.15 26.21 18.42
C GLY A 75 -1.10 25.12 17.91
N ALA A 76 -0.75 24.35 16.88
CA ALA A 76 -1.65 23.31 16.36
C ALA A 76 -1.55 21.96 17.09
N MET A 77 -0.63 21.83 18.07
CA MET A 77 -0.51 20.64 18.91
C MET A 77 -0.47 21.05 20.37
N GLU A 78 -1.16 20.26 21.20
CA GLU A 78 -1.16 20.39 22.65
C GLU A 78 -0.36 19.24 23.25
N LEU A 79 0.60 19.56 24.13
CA LEU A 79 1.31 18.54 24.90
C LEU A 79 0.42 18.10 26.07
N LEU A 80 -0.18 16.91 25.95
CA LEU A 80 -1.06 16.37 26.98
C LEU A 80 -0.30 15.70 28.15
N ASP A 81 0.72 14.91 27.87
CA ASP A 81 1.54 14.23 28.89
C ASP A 81 2.95 13.91 28.37
N ALA A 82 3.93 13.95 29.26
CA ALA A 82 5.30 13.55 29.00
C ALA A 82 5.92 12.92 30.24
N ARG A 83 6.43 11.69 30.11
CA ARG A 83 7.04 10.93 31.20
C ARG A 83 8.47 10.54 30.85
N GLN A 84 9.39 10.82 31.76
CA GLN A 84 10.77 10.38 31.62
C GLN A 84 10.85 8.85 31.69
N ARG A 85 11.48 8.24 30.69
CA ARG A 85 11.82 6.81 30.73
C ARG A 85 13.08 6.60 31.58
N PRO A 86 13.24 5.45 32.25
CA PRO A 86 14.47 5.13 32.96
C PRO A 86 15.69 5.16 32.04
N ASP A 87 16.86 5.44 32.60
CA ASP A 87 18.12 5.37 31.87
C ASP A 87 18.30 3.98 31.25
N VAL A 88 18.51 3.98 29.93
CA VAL A 88 18.75 2.81 29.09
C VAL A 88 19.86 1.92 29.65
N ALA A 89 20.90 2.51 30.26
CA ALA A 89 22.01 1.78 30.85
C ALA A 89 21.62 1.03 32.14
N ARG A 90 20.52 1.43 32.79
CA ARG A 90 20.08 0.95 34.11
C ARG A 90 18.82 0.08 34.05
N TRP A 91 18.30 -0.22 32.86
CA TRP A 91 17.05 -0.96 32.71
C TRP A 91 17.29 -2.48 32.56
N PRO A 92 16.89 -3.31 33.54
CA PRO A 92 17.00 -4.77 33.43
C PRO A 92 16.15 -5.29 32.26
N GLY A 93 16.69 -6.18 31.42
CA GLY A 93 15.94 -6.85 30.33
C GLY A 93 15.89 -6.13 28.98
N LEU A 94 16.48 -4.94 28.85
CA LEU A 94 16.32 -4.06 27.68
C LEU A 94 17.05 -4.51 26.39
N ARG A 95 18.04 -5.40 26.48
CA ARG A 95 18.91 -5.73 25.33
C ARG A 95 18.17 -6.51 24.22
N GLY A 96 17.19 -7.35 24.58
CA GLY A 96 16.39 -8.11 23.61
C GLY A 96 14.99 -7.52 23.34
N LEU A 97 14.35 -6.99 24.40
CA LEU A 97 12.97 -6.49 24.32
C LEU A 97 12.79 -5.27 23.40
N ARG A 98 13.82 -4.46 23.09
CA ARG A 98 13.63 -3.24 22.27
C ARG A 98 13.27 -3.52 20.82
N ALA A 99 14.02 -4.40 20.16
CA ALA A 99 13.74 -4.75 18.77
C ALA A 99 12.42 -5.52 18.67
N TRP A 100 12.18 -6.42 19.61
CA TRP A 100 10.96 -7.21 19.63
C TRP A 100 9.70 -6.40 19.92
N GLU A 101 9.71 -5.50 20.92
CA GLU A 101 8.58 -4.58 21.18
C GLU A 101 8.34 -3.64 20.01
N PHE A 102 9.41 -3.17 19.34
CA PHE A 102 9.29 -2.38 18.12
C PHE A 102 8.57 -3.17 17.01
N VAL A 103 9.04 -4.38 16.68
CA VAL A 103 8.42 -5.23 15.65
C VAL A 103 6.98 -5.59 16.01
N ARG A 104 6.67 -5.89 17.29
CA ARG A 104 5.30 -6.10 17.77
C ARG A 104 4.40 -4.89 17.53
N ALA A 105 4.88 -3.70 17.88
CA ALA A 105 4.13 -2.46 17.69
C ALA A 105 3.84 -2.18 16.22
N VAL A 106 4.80 -2.45 15.34
CA VAL A 106 4.66 -2.27 13.88
C VAL A 106 3.69 -3.30 13.30
N ALA A 107 3.88 -4.59 13.60
CA ALA A 107 3.06 -5.67 13.06
C ALA A 107 1.59 -5.56 13.47
N ALA A 108 1.30 -5.00 14.65
CA ALA A 108 -0.06 -4.70 15.09
C ALA A 108 -0.81 -3.69 14.20
N ARG A 109 -0.12 -3.05 13.23
CA ARG A 109 -0.65 -1.95 12.41
C ARG A 109 -0.50 -2.15 10.90
N TYR A 110 -0.21 -3.36 10.41
CA TYR A 110 -0.12 -3.60 8.97
C TYR A 110 -1.43 -3.34 8.23
N GLY A 111 -2.56 -3.73 8.81
CA GLY A 111 -3.90 -3.48 8.25
C GLY A 111 -4.40 -2.04 8.40
N GLY A 112 -3.56 -1.14 8.91
CA GLY A 112 -3.88 0.27 9.10
C GLY A 112 -3.42 0.83 10.44
N ILE A 113 -3.36 2.15 10.51
CA ILE A 113 -2.86 2.87 11.68
C ILE A 113 -3.90 3.03 12.81
N GLY A 114 -5.14 2.59 12.56
CA GLY A 114 -6.25 2.44 13.52
C GLY A 114 -6.86 3.75 14.04
N GLY A 115 -8.11 3.66 14.52
CA GLY A 115 -8.78 4.70 15.30
C GLY A 115 -9.00 6.03 14.60
N GLY A 116 -9.07 6.07 13.26
CA GLY A 116 -9.28 7.30 12.50
C GLY A 116 -8.17 8.34 12.65
N ARG A 117 -6.97 7.93 13.07
CA ARG A 117 -5.85 8.84 13.40
C ARG A 117 -5.29 9.59 12.19
N VAL A 118 -5.48 9.06 10.98
CA VAL A 118 -5.16 9.72 9.71
C VAL A 118 -6.33 9.49 8.77
N VAL A 119 -6.71 10.56 8.10
CA VAL A 119 -7.62 10.55 6.97
C VAL A 119 -6.80 10.92 5.75
N VAL A 120 -6.73 10.01 4.78
CA VAL A 120 -5.96 10.22 3.55
C VAL A 120 -6.86 10.87 2.51
N ASP A 121 -6.40 11.98 1.95
CA ASP A 121 -7.06 12.65 0.83
C ASP A 121 -6.63 12.00 -0.49
N TRP A 122 -7.30 10.89 -0.83
CA TRP A 122 -7.02 10.13 -2.06
C TRP A 122 -7.21 10.94 -3.34
N SER A 123 -8.12 11.90 -3.32
CA SER A 123 -8.35 12.80 -4.45
C SER A 123 -7.23 13.81 -4.68
N SER A 124 -6.22 13.84 -3.80
CA SER A 124 -4.94 14.56 -3.97
C SER A 124 -3.75 13.60 -4.09
N MET A 125 -3.99 12.31 -4.39
CA MET A 125 -2.93 11.31 -4.51
C MET A 125 -2.14 11.50 -5.81
N VAL A 126 -0.82 11.70 -5.69
CA VAL A 126 0.10 11.57 -6.81
C VAL A 126 0.86 10.26 -6.68
N SER A 127 0.89 9.47 -7.76
CA SER A 127 1.62 8.21 -7.83
C SER A 127 2.47 8.16 -9.07
N ALA A 128 3.72 7.70 -8.95
CA ALA A 128 4.59 7.48 -10.11
C ALA A 128 4.01 6.42 -11.08
N LEU A 129 3.13 5.54 -10.60
CA LEU A 129 2.42 4.56 -11.43
C LEU A 129 1.44 5.19 -12.42
N PHE A 130 1.11 6.47 -12.27
CA PHE A 130 0.24 7.19 -13.21
C PHE A 130 0.98 7.73 -14.44
N TYR A 131 2.30 7.55 -14.50
CA TYR A 131 3.16 8.11 -15.54
C TYR A 131 3.90 6.99 -16.29
N GLU A 132 4.16 7.21 -17.57
CA GLU A 132 4.97 6.31 -18.40
C GLU A 132 6.46 6.50 -18.12
N VAL A 133 6.92 6.08 -16.93
CA VAL A 133 8.32 6.18 -16.49
C VAL A 133 8.92 4.81 -16.20
N ASP A 134 10.24 4.66 -16.32
CA ASP A 134 10.93 3.40 -16.00
C ASP A 134 11.01 3.18 -14.48
N LEU A 135 10.03 2.42 -13.97
CA LEU A 135 9.97 1.99 -12.58
C LEU A 135 10.74 0.70 -12.30
N GLY A 136 11.56 0.21 -13.24
CA GLY A 136 12.29 -1.05 -13.13
C GLY A 136 13.28 -1.07 -11.96
N ASN A 137 13.28 -2.18 -11.22
CA ASN A 137 14.29 -2.40 -10.18
C ASN A 137 15.61 -2.83 -10.82
N PRO A 138 16.72 -2.11 -10.60
CA PRO A 138 18.03 -2.54 -11.07
C PRO A 138 18.59 -3.74 -10.29
N ASP A 139 18.06 -4.02 -9.09
CA ASP A 139 18.44 -5.22 -8.33
C ASP A 139 17.57 -6.40 -8.76
N GLY A 140 18.15 -7.33 -9.52
CA GLY A 140 17.46 -8.53 -10.00
C GLY A 140 16.92 -9.45 -8.89
N ARG A 141 17.37 -9.30 -7.63
CA ARG A 141 16.78 -10.03 -6.49
C ARG A 141 15.34 -9.59 -6.19
N PHE A 142 14.99 -8.38 -6.62
CA PHE A 142 13.75 -7.67 -6.33
C PHE A 142 13.01 -7.29 -7.61
N GLU A 143 13.12 -8.15 -8.62
CA GLU A 143 12.39 -8.00 -9.88
C GLU A 143 10.88 -7.84 -9.63
N GLY A 144 10.28 -6.83 -10.28
CA GLY A 144 8.88 -6.48 -10.08
C GLY A 144 8.57 -5.63 -8.85
N LEU A 145 9.57 -5.21 -8.05
CA LEU A 145 9.39 -4.15 -7.04
C LEU A 145 9.73 -2.77 -7.61
N PRO A 146 8.77 -1.87 -7.83
CA PRO A 146 9.00 -0.57 -8.46
C PRO A 146 10.05 0.29 -7.75
N ARG A 147 10.89 0.99 -8.52
CA ARG A 147 11.91 1.94 -8.03
C ARG A 147 11.94 3.18 -8.90
N LEU A 148 12.26 4.34 -8.32
CA LEU A 148 12.44 5.60 -9.07
C LEU A 148 13.87 5.83 -9.55
N VAL A 149 14.79 4.91 -9.26
CA VAL A 149 16.22 5.06 -9.53
C VAL A 149 16.57 5.26 -11.00
N ARG A 150 15.79 4.69 -11.93
CA ARG A 150 15.98 4.81 -13.38
C ARG A 150 15.22 5.97 -14.02
N VAL A 151 14.25 6.54 -13.31
CA VAL A 151 13.49 7.70 -13.78
C VAL A 151 14.43 8.89 -13.92
N SER A 152 14.36 9.62 -15.03
CA SER A 152 15.25 10.75 -15.30
C SER A 152 14.94 11.95 -14.39
N ASP A 153 15.91 12.84 -14.22
CA ASP A 153 15.70 14.04 -13.40
C ASP A 153 14.61 14.97 -13.97
N GLY A 154 14.39 14.96 -15.29
CA GLY A 154 13.33 15.70 -15.95
C GLY A 154 11.94 15.15 -15.59
N GLU A 155 11.78 13.84 -15.63
CA GLU A 155 10.54 13.16 -15.25
C GLU A 155 10.26 13.30 -13.75
N LEU A 156 11.27 13.12 -12.90
CA LEU A 156 11.15 13.34 -11.44
C LEU A 156 10.69 14.76 -11.13
N ARG A 157 11.25 15.78 -11.81
CA ARG A 157 10.77 17.16 -11.70
C ARG A 157 9.31 17.29 -12.12
N GLY A 158 8.92 16.72 -13.26
CA GLY A 158 7.52 16.76 -13.71
C GLY A 158 6.54 16.17 -12.71
N ILE A 159 6.86 15.01 -12.11
CA ILE A 159 6.02 14.41 -11.06
C ILE A 159 6.00 15.28 -9.81
N ARG A 160 7.15 15.83 -9.37
CA ARG A 160 7.24 16.75 -8.22
C ARG A 160 6.43 18.03 -8.44
N ASP A 161 6.43 18.57 -9.65
CA ASP A 161 5.66 19.75 -10.03
C ASP A 161 4.16 19.44 -9.97
N ARG A 162 3.72 18.24 -10.38
CA ARG A 162 2.31 17.82 -10.17
C ARG A 162 1.96 17.74 -8.69
N VAL A 163 2.85 17.26 -7.82
CA VAL A 163 2.61 17.28 -6.36
C VAL A 163 2.35 18.71 -5.88
N ALA A 164 3.17 19.68 -6.31
CA ALA A 164 2.99 21.09 -5.95
C ALA A 164 1.65 21.68 -6.49
N GLU A 165 1.29 21.33 -7.72
CA GLU A 165 0.02 21.73 -8.35
C GLU A 165 -1.18 21.19 -7.57
N VAL A 166 -1.19 19.90 -7.25
CA VAL A 166 -2.26 19.25 -6.47
C VAL A 166 -2.43 19.88 -5.08
N MET A 167 -1.33 20.28 -4.43
CA MET A 167 -1.41 21.00 -3.15
C MET A 167 -2.06 22.39 -3.32
N THR A 168 -1.76 23.08 -4.40
CA THR A 168 -2.36 24.38 -4.74
C THR A 168 -3.85 24.24 -5.06
N GLU A 169 -4.22 23.22 -5.85
CA GLU A 169 -5.61 22.88 -6.15
C GLU A 169 -6.38 22.56 -4.85
N ARG A 170 -5.80 21.75 -3.96
CA ARG A 170 -6.41 21.40 -2.67
C ARG A 170 -6.64 22.61 -1.79
N ALA A 171 -5.67 23.54 -1.72
CA ALA A 171 -5.83 24.78 -0.97
C ALA A 171 -7.02 25.62 -1.45
N ARG A 172 -7.31 25.61 -2.77
CA ARG A 172 -8.45 26.32 -3.36
C ARG A 172 -9.79 25.61 -3.15
N MET A 173 -9.80 24.29 -3.22
CA MET A 173 -11.02 23.48 -3.10
C MET A 173 -11.54 23.39 -1.65
N GLY A 174 -10.69 23.64 -0.66
CA GLY A 174 -11.01 23.39 0.75
C GLY A 174 -11.30 21.91 0.99
N GLU A 175 -12.00 21.57 2.08
CA GLU A 175 -12.29 20.18 2.47
C GLU A 175 -13.30 19.43 1.58
N LYS A 176 -13.86 20.09 0.55
CA LYS A 176 -14.90 19.51 -0.32
C LYS A 176 -14.36 18.43 -1.23
N ARG A 177 -14.25 17.20 -0.75
CA ARG A 177 -14.06 16.00 -1.59
C ARG A 177 -14.87 14.83 -1.08
N VAL A 178 -15.32 14.02 -2.03
CA VAL A 178 -16.62 13.31 -1.93
C VAL A 178 -16.47 11.79 -2.04
N VAL A 179 -15.39 11.29 -2.66
CA VAL A 179 -15.25 9.85 -2.93
C VAL A 179 -14.28 9.19 -1.95
N ASP A 180 -14.80 8.28 -1.13
CA ASP A 180 -14.00 7.42 -0.26
C ASP A 180 -13.43 6.25 -1.07
N TRP A 181 -12.31 6.50 -1.76
CA TRP A 181 -11.65 5.49 -2.57
C TRP A 181 -11.12 4.30 -1.75
N GLN A 182 -10.77 4.52 -0.48
CA GLN A 182 -10.38 3.42 0.41
C GLN A 182 -11.57 2.47 0.62
N ALA A 183 -12.75 2.99 0.94
CA ALA A 183 -13.95 2.18 1.11
C ALA A 183 -14.33 1.42 -0.17
N VAL A 184 -14.19 2.05 -1.34
CA VAL A 184 -14.44 1.37 -2.63
C VAL A 184 -13.49 0.18 -2.82
N VAL A 185 -12.18 0.38 -2.61
CA VAL A 185 -11.18 -0.68 -2.73
C VAL A 185 -11.39 -1.78 -1.68
N ASP A 186 -11.72 -1.42 -0.45
CA ASP A 186 -11.98 -2.37 0.65
C ASP A 186 -13.18 -3.26 0.32
N LEU A 187 -14.24 -2.73 -0.28
CA LEU A 187 -15.38 -3.51 -0.75
C LEU A 187 -14.98 -4.52 -1.83
N VAL A 188 -14.17 -4.10 -2.82
CA VAL A 188 -13.68 -4.99 -3.88
C VAL A 188 -12.81 -6.10 -3.30
N VAL A 189 -11.81 -5.75 -2.48
CA VAL A 189 -10.89 -6.74 -1.90
C VAL A 189 -11.64 -7.70 -0.98
N SER A 190 -12.53 -7.19 -0.12
CA SER A 190 -13.32 -8.03 0.79
C SER A 190 -14.27 -8.97 0.04
N ARG A 191 -14.84 -8.55 -1.09
CA ARG A 191 -15.72 -9.42 -1.91
C ARG A 191 -14.94 -10.55 -2.57
N TYR A 192 -13.77 -10.26 -3.14
CA TYR A 192 -13.13 -11.17 -4.08
C TYR A 192 -11.91 -11.90 -3.54
N ALA A 193 -11.16 -11.36 -2.56
CA ALA A 193 -9.83 -11.90 -2.24
C ALA A 193 -9.89 -13.36 -1.78
N ASP A 194 -10.68 -13.65 -0.74
CA ASP A 194 -10.79 -15.01 -0.20
C ASP A 194 -11.55 -15.92 -1.16
N ARG A 195 -12.54 -15.38 -1.88
CA ARG A 195 -13.36 -16.15 -2.82
C ARG A 195 -12.59 -16.59 -4.05
N LEU A 196 -11.73 -15.74 -4.61
CA LEU A 196 -10.83 -16.11 -5.69
C LEU A 196 -9.83 -17.19 -5.24
N ARG A 197 -9.29 -17.09 -4.02
CA ARG A 197 -8.44 -18.14 -3.46
C ARG A 197 -9.20 -19.46 -3.29
N TYR A 198 -10.43 -19.40 -2.79
CA TYR A 198 -11.29 -20.58 -2.67
C TYR A 198 -11.57 -21.23 -4.03
N LEU A 199 -11.93 -20.45 -5.06
CA LEU A 199 -12.12 -20.93 -6.43
C LEU A 199 -10.85 -21.60 -6.99
N ALA A 200 -9.67 -21.07 -6.70
CA ALA A 200 -8.40 -21.60 -7.19
C ALA A 200 -7.93 -22.88 -6.47
N GLU A 201 -8.19 -23.00 -5.17
CA GLU A 201 -7.54 -23.99 -4.30
C GLU A 201 -8.51 -24.93 -3.60
N GLY A 202 -9.69 -24.44 -3.19
CA GLY A 202 -10.60 -25.15 -2.29
C GLY A 202 -11.81 -25.83 -2.96
N ILE A 203 -12.04 -25.64 -4.26
CA ILE A 203 -13.13 -26.30 -4.98
C ILE A 203 -12.74 -27.74 -5.35
N GLU A 204 -13.58 -28.72 -5.01
CA GLU A 204 -13.32 -30.14 -5.30
C GLU A 204 -14.21 -30.73 -6.40
N SER A 205 -15.24 -30.01 -6.86
CA SER A 205 -16.19 -30.51 -7.85
C SER A 205 -16.69 -29.41 -8.80
N LEU A 206 -17.16 -29.84 -9.97
CA LEU A 206 -17.74 -28.94 -10.97
C LEU A 206 -19.02 -28.25 -10.44
N GLU A 207 -19.85 -28.96 -9.68
CA GLU A 207 -21.05 -28.40 -9.06
C GLU A 207 -20.72 -27.25 -8.10
N MET A 208 -19.69 -27.41 -7.26
CA MET A 208 -19.23 -26.33 -6.38
C MET A 208 -18.70 -25.13 -7.17
N MET A 209 -17.91 -25.37 -8.24
CA MET A 209 -17.44 -24.29 -9.11
C MET A 209 -18.60 -23.51 -9.74
N ARG A 210 -19.61 -24.22 -10.26
CA ARG A 210 -20.82 -23.64 -10.85
C ARG A 210 -21.58 -22.78 -9.85
N ALA A 211 -21.81 -23.30 -8.65
CA ALA A 211 -22.53 -22.59 -7.59
C ALA A 211 -21.80 -21.30 -7.19
N GLU A 212 -20.48 -21.38 -7.01
CA GLU A 212 -19.66 -20.23 -6.61
C GLU A 212 -19.58 -19.15 -7.69
N VAL A 213 -19.36 -19.53 -8.95
CA VAL A 213 -19.27 -18.56 -10.05
C VAL A 213 -20.60 -17.89 -10.33
N ASN A 214 -21.72 -18.63 -10.30
CA ASN A 214 -23.07 -18.05 -10.44
C ASN A 214 -23.39 -17.12 -9.27
N SER A 215 -23.06 -17.50 -8.02
CA SER A 215 -23.24 -16.63 -6.85
C SER A 215 -22.49 -15.30 -6.94
N LEU A 216 -21.38 -15.25 -7.68
CA LEU A 216 -20.63 -14.02 -7.94
C LEU A 216 -21.17 -13.19 -9.10
N LEU A 217 -21.81 -13.82 -10.09
CA LEU A 217 -22.13 -13.19 -11.38
C LEU A 217 -23.61 -12.93 -11.63
N ASP A 218 -24.52 -13.74 -11.07
CA ASP A 218 -25.95 -13.70 -11.41
C ASP A 218 -26.56 -12.32 -11.10
N THR A 219 -26.08 -11.62 -10.07
CA THR A 219 -26.51 -10.25 -9.74
C THR A 219 -26.17 -9.22 -10.83
N HIS A 220 -25.34 -9.58 -11.80
CA HIS A 220 -24.92 -8.73 -12.91
C HIS A 220 -25.51 -9.19 -14.25
N ILE A 221 -26.16 -10.35 -14.31
CA ILE A 221 -26.80 -10.88 -15.52
C ILE A 221 -28.26 -10.44 -15.53
N ASP A 222 -28.69 -9.84 -16.64
CA ASP A 222 -30.10 -9.56 -16.87
C ASP A 222 -30.68 -10.70 -17.74
N TYR A 223 -31.36 -11.65 -17.12
CA TYR A 223 -31.93 -12.80 -17.83
C TYR A 223 -33.14 -12.45 -18.69
N ALA A 224 -33.65 -11.22 -18.63
CA ALA A 224 -34.75 -10.77 -19.48
C ALA A 224 -34.28 -10.29 -20.86
N VAL A 225 -32.96 -10.05 -21.03
CA VAL A 225 -32.38 -9.49 -22.25
C VAL A 225 -31.25 -10.38 -22.74
N GLU A 226 -31.21 -10.61 -24.04
CA GLU A 226 -30.10 -11.34 -24.66
C GLU A 226 -28.80 -10.52 -24.55
N ASP A 227 -27.75 -11.15 -24.01
CA ASP A 227 -26.43 -10.56 -23.81
C ASP A 227 -25.36 -11.52 -24.31
N GLU A 228 -25.16 -11.54 -25.63
CA GLU A 228 -24.25 -12.47 -26.29
C GLU A 228 -22.85 -12.38 -25.68
N GLY A 229 -22.36 -13.52 -25.18
CA GLY A 229 -21.04 -13.60 -24.55
C GLY A 229 -20.88 -12.84 -23.24
N PHE A 230 -21.97 -12.35 -22.63
CA PHE A 230 -22.02 -11.62 -21.36
C PHE A 230 -21.30 -10.26 -21.36
N GLN A 231 -21.27 -9.54 -22.49
CA GLN A 231 -20.54 -8.27 -22.59
C GLN A 231 -21.13 -7.20 -21.67
N ASN A 232 -22.46 -7.02 -21.69
CA ASN A 232 -23.11 -6.02 -20.85
C ASN A 232 -23.05 -6.41 -19.37
N ALA A 233 -23.20 -7.69 -19.05
CA ALA A 233 -23.07 -8.21 -17.69
C ALA A 233 -21.64 -8.02 -17.14
N THR A 234 -20.62 -8.22 -17.98
CA THR A 234 -19.21 -7.93 -17.62
C THR A 234 -19.04 -6.46 -17.28
N GLN A 235 -19.60 -5.55 -18.10
CA GLN A 235 -19.51 -4.11 -17.85
C GLN A 235 -20.24 -3.69 -16.55
N ARG A 236 -21.42 -4.26 -16.27
CA ARG A 236 -22.17 -4.03 -15.03
C ARG A 236 -21.40 -4.51 -13.81
N CYS A 237 -20.80 -5.71 -13.89
CA CYS A 237 -19.94 -6.27 -12.85
C CYS A 237 -18.74 -5.36 -12.57
N ALA A 238 -18.03 -4.93 -13.63
CA ALA A 238 -16.84 -4.09 -13.51
C ALA A 238 -17.13 -2.74 -12.83
N ARG A 239 -18.30 -2.15 -13.08
CA ARG A 239 -18.70 -0.83 -12.55
C ARG A 239 -19.49 -0.88 -11.26
N HIS A 240 -19.80 -2.07 -10.73
CA HIS A 240 -20.70 -2.21 -9.59
C HIS A 240 -20.32 -1.33 -8.39
N TYR A 241 -19.03 -1.28 -8.06
CA TYR A 241 -18.49 -0.52 -6.92
C TYR A 241 -18.20 0.95 -7.22
N THR A 242 -18.24 1.36 -8.49
CA THR A 242 -17.90 2.73 -8.94
C THR A 242 -19.12 3.48 -9.48
N LEU A 243 -20.28 2.83 -9.53
CA LEU A 243 -21.52 3.37 -10.10
C LEU A 243 -21.96 4.71 -9.51
N SER A 244 -21.74 4.92 -8.20
CA SER A 244 -22.08 6.15 -7.49
C SER A 244 -20.89 7.11 -7.34
N ALA A 245 -19.70 6.72 -7.77
CA ALA A 245 -18.52 7.57 -7.65
C ALA A 245 -18.62 8.75 -8.63
N VAL A 246 -18.41 9.96 -8.12
CA VAL A 246 -18.37 11.18 -8.93
C VAL A 246 -16.98 11.79 -8.81
N PRO A 247 -16.06 11.48 -9.75
CA PRO A 247 -14.70 12.01 -9.74
C PRO A 247 -14.68 13.54 -9.77
N GLY A 248 -14.04 14.16 -8.79
CA GLY A 248 -13.89 15.62 -8.67
C GLY A 248 -12.54 16.15 -9.14
N THR A 249 -11.49 15.32 -9.12
CA THR A 249 -10.12 15.70 -9.52
C THR A 249 -9.59 14.85 -10.66
N GLN A 250 -8.42 15.21 -11.20
CA GLN A 250 -7.72 14.36 -12.16
C GLN A 250 -7.27 13.05 -11.50
N GLU A 251 -6.84 13.11 -10.25
CA GLU A 251 -6.44 11.97 -9.43
C GLU A 251 -7.63 11.01 -9.22
N ASP A 252 -8.83 11.52 -8.96
CA ASP A 252 -10.03 10.70 -8.87
C ASP A 252 -10.31 9.91 -10.16
N LYS A 253 -10.10 10.53 -11.34
CA LYS A 253 -10.29 9.85 -12.63
C LYS A 253 -9.25 8.74 -12.85
N LEU A 254 -8.01 8.96 -12.41
CA LEU A 254 -6.95 7.96 -12.48
C LEU A 254 -7.24 6.78 -11.54
N ILE A 255 -7.67 7.07 -10.31
CA ILE A 255 -8.08 6.04 -9.34
C ILE A 255 -9.29 5.25 -9.85
N LEU A 256 -10.32 5.93 -10.35
CA LEU A 256 -11.49 5.30 -10.96
C LEU A 256 -11.07 4.35 -12.08
N THR A 257 -10.22 4.82 -12.99
CA THR A 257 -9.73 4.00 -14.11
C THR A 257 -8.98 2.77 -13.63
N ALA A 258 -8.12 2.91 -12.61
CA ALA A 258 -7.38 1.79 -12.03
C ALA A 258 -8.32 0.75 -11.39
N ILE A 259 -9.32 1.20 -10.62
CA ILE A 259 -10.31 0.33 -9.98
C ILE A 259 -11.13 -0.40 -11.05
N GLU A 260 -11.69 0.32 -12.03
CA GLU A 260 -12.48 -0.29 -13.11
C GLU A 260 -11.66 -1.27 -13.96
N THR A 261 -10.36 -1.01 -14.14
CA THR A 261 -9.45 -1.94 -14.84
C THR A 261 -9.27 -3.24 -14.06
N VAL A 262 -9.10 -3.15 -12.73
CA VAL A 262 -8.95 -4.32 -11.86
C VAL A 262 -10.26 -5.11 -11.78
N THR A 263 -11.39 -4.45 -11.55
CA THR A 263 -12.70 -5.12 -11.47
C THR A 263 -13.10 -5.70 -12.82
N HIS A 264 -12.81 -5.04 -13.94
CA HIS A 264 -13.02 -5.63 -15.26
C HIS A 264 -12.20 -6.91 -15.43
N ALA A 265 -10.92 -6.92 -15.04
CA ALA A 265 -10.10 -8.14 -15.11
C ALA A 265 -10.68 -9.29 -14.26
N ILE A 266 -11.19 -8.98 -13.06
CA ILE A 266 -11.87 -9.96 -12.19
C ILE A 266 -13.13 -10.49 -12.88
N CYS A 267 -14.02 -9.61 -13.31
CA CYS A 267 -15.29 -9.97 -13.92
C CYS A 267 -15.11 -10.76 -15.22
N SER A 268 -14.17 -10.36 -16.09
CA SER A 268 -13.87 -11.09 -17.32
C SER A 268 -13.40 -12.53 -17.04
N ALA A 269 -12.50 -12.71 -16.08
CA ALA A 269 -12.02 -14.04 -15.70
C ALA A 269 -13.14 -14.90 -15.09
N LEU A 270 -14.03 -14.31 -14.28
CA LEU A 270 -15.19 -15.02 -13.73
C LEU A 270 -16.17 -15.44 -14.82
N PHE A 271 -16.47 -14.56 -15.80
CA PHE A 271 -17.32 -14.92 -16.94
C PHE A 271 -16.67 -15.95 -17.86
N GLU A 272 -15.34 -15.94 -18.02
CA GLU A 272 -14.61 -17.01 -18.71
C GLU A 272 -14.76 -18.35 -17.98
N VAL A 273 -14.59 -18.38 -16.66
CA VAL A 273 -14.85 -19.57 -15.85
C VAL A 273 -16.30 -20.04 -16.01
N ARG A 274 -17.27 -19.11 -15.98
CA ARG A 274 -18.68 -19.43 -16.16
C ARG A 274 -18.94 -20.06 -17.53
N LYS A 275 -18.30 -19.57 -18.60
CA LYS A 275 -18.38 -20.20 -19.93
C LYS A 275 -17.86 -21.63 -19.93
N LEU A 276 -16.73 -21.88 -19.26
CA LEU A 276 -16.10 -23.20 -19.20
C LEU A 276 -16.93 -24.23 -18.40
N VAL A 277 -17.61 -23.79 -17.34
CA VAL A 277 -18.22 -24.73 -16.37
C VAL A 277 -19.74 -24.71 -16.35
N VAL A 278 -20.39 -23.61 -16.72
CA VAL A 278 -21.86 -23.47 -16.70
C VAL A 278 -22.46 -23.54 -18.10
N GLU A 279 -21.88 -22.81 -19.06
CA GLU A 279 -22.46 -22.71 -20.40
C GLU A 279 -22.08 -23.87 -21.33
N ASP A 280 -21.00 -24.58 -21.02
CA ASP A 280 -20.60 -25.78 -21.75
C ASP A 280 -21.38 -27.01 -21.23
N PRO A 281 -22.26 -27.62 -22.04
CA PRO A 281 -23.03 -28.80 -21.64
C PRO A 281 -22.14 -30.04 -21.45
N GLU A 282 -20.96 -30.08 -22.06
CA GLU A 282 -20.00 -31.19 -21.97
C GLU A 282 -18.92 -30.94 -20.91
N ALA A 283 -19.10 -29.92 -20.06
CA ALA A 283 -18.13 -29.58 -19.03
C ALA A 283 -17.85 -30.76 -18.09
N ASP A 284 -16.56 -31.06 -17.93
CA ASP A 284 -16.03 -32.19 -17.17
C ASP A 284 -14.96 -31.74 -16.15
N ASP A 285 -14.22 -32.69 -15.60
CA ASP A 285 -13.10 -32.42 -14.69
C ASP A 285 -11.98 -31.61 -15.37
N GLY A 286 -11.80 -31.74 -16.69
CA GLY A 286 -10.87 -30.93 -17.48
C GLY A 286 -11.30 -29.47 -17.54
N SER A 287 -12.60 -29.19 -17.66
CA SER A 287 -13.17 -27.84 -17.56
C SER A 287 -12.99 -27.23 -16.17
N LEU A 288 -13.13 -28.04 -15.10
CA LEU A 288 -12.85 -27.59 -13.74
C LEU A 288 -11.37 -27.18 -13.57
N ASP A 289 -10.44 -27.99 -14.09
CA ASP A 289 -9.02 -27.68 -14.06
C ASP A 289 -8.67 -26.43 -14.88
N ALA A 290 -9.32 -26.24 -16.03
CA ALA A 290 -9.19 -25.03 -16.83
C ALA A 290 -9.68 -23.79 -16.06
N ALA A 291 -10.85 -23.88 -15.43
CA ALA A 291 -11.38 -22.80 -14.59
C ALA A 291 -10.42 -22.42 -13.45
N LYS A 292 -9.89 -23.41 -12.72
CA LYS A 292 -8.88 -23.18 -11.67
C LYS A 292 -7.63 -22.49 -12.22
N ARG A 293 -7.16 -22.87 -13.42
CA ARG A 293 -6.01 -22.21 -14.08
C ARG A 293 -6.32 -20.76 -14.42
N THR A 294 -7.50 -20.44 -14.95
CA THR A 294 -7.93 -19.06 -15.23
C THR A 294 -7.92 -18.21 -13.96
N ILE A 295 -8.47 -18.72 -12.85
CA ILE A 295 -8.45 -17.98 -11.57
C ILE A 295 -7.03 -17.81 -11.02
N ARG A 296 -6.17 -18.83 -11.09
CA ARG A 296 -4.75 -18.70 -10.68
C ARG A 296 -4.01 -17.69 -11.54
N GLY A 297 -4.30 -17.62 -12.84
CA GLY A 297 -3.77 -16.59 -13.74
C GLY A 297 -4.20 -15.18 -13.32
N LEU A 298 -5.47 -14.98 -12.99
CA LEU A 298 -5.96 -13.72 -12.42
C LEU A 298 -5.27 -13.38 -11.10
N MET A 299 -5.16 -14.31 -10.16
CA MET A 299 -4.46 -14.10 -8.89
C MET A 299 -2.99 -13.72 -9.12
N GLY A 300 -2.33 -14.36 -10.08
CA GLY A 300 -0.96 -14.02 -10.50
C GLY A 300 -0.83 -12.61 -11.05
N LYS A 301 -1.87 -12.06 -11.68
CA LYS A 301 -1.93 -10.67 -12.15
C LYS A 301 -2.21 -9.68 -11.00
N LEU A 302 -3.17 -9.99 -10.13
CA LEU A 302 -3.61 -9.10 -9.04
C LEU A 302 -2.56 -8.99 -7.93
N ARG A 303 -1.88 -10.10 -7.60
CA ARG A 303 -0.84 -10.19 -6.57
C ARG A 303 -1.21 -9.51 -5.24
N TRP A 304 -2.47 -9.63 -4.82
CA TRP A 304 -2.94 -8.99 -3.59
C TRP A 304 -2.17 -9.48 -2.36
N SER A 305 -1.78 -8.54 -1.50
CA SER A 305 -1.06 -8.81 -0.26
C SER A 305 -1.85 -9.72 0.68
N LYS A 306 -3.19 -9.68 0.62
CA LYS A 306 -4.11 -10.52 1.40
C LYS A 306 -3.75 -12.00 1.35
N TRP A 307 -3.32 -12.51 0.19
CA TRP A 307 -2.98 -13.94 0.03
C TRP A 307 -1.64 -14.33 0.64
N LYS A 308 -0.80 -13.35 1.01
CA LYS A 308 0.48 -13.57 1.71
C LYS A 308 0.35 -13.50 3.23
N GLU A 309 -0.78 -13.05 3.76
CA GLU A 309 -0.98 -12.92 5.21
C GLU A 309 -0.85 -14.28 5.90
N CYS A 310 -0.27 -14.28 7.10
CA CYS A 310 -0.21 -15.48 7.94
C CYS A 310 -1.62 -15.85 8.42
N ALA A 311 -1.92 -17.15 8.50
CA ALA A 311 -3.21 -17.66 8.99
C ALA A 311 -3.40 -17.57 10.52
N GLY A 312 -2.59 -16.75 11.20
CA GLY A 312 -2.48 -16.67 12.66
C GLY A 312 -1.07 -17.03 13.14
N CYS A 313 -0.65 -16.43 14.25
CA CYS A 313 0.61 -16.69 14.93
C CYS A 313 0.38 -16.98 16.42
N ALA A 314 1.35 -17.58 17.10
CA ALA A 314 1.28 -17.78 18.54
C ALA A 314 1.27 -16.45 19.33
N TYR A 315 0.93 -16.51 20.62
CA TYR A 315 0.81 -15.30 21.46
C TYR A 315 2.13 -14.53 21.65
N ASP A 316 3.27 -15.20 21.51
CA ASP A 316 4.61 -14.63 21.57
C ASP A 316 5.23 -14.41 20.18
N GLU A 317 4.41 -14.48 19.13
CA GLU A 317 4.82 -14.31 17.75
C GLU A 317 4.01 -13.21 17.04
N VAL A 318 4.56 -12.68 15.94
CA VAL A 318 3.84 -11.84 15.00
C VAL A 318 4.05 -12.34 13.59
N CYS A 319 3.05 -12.15 12.73
CA CYS A 319 3.24 -12.35 11.30
C CYS A 319 4.26 -11.31 10.83
N PHE A 320 5.44 -11.74 10.44
CA PHE A 320 6.54 -10.85 10.11
C PHE A 320 6.63 -10.66 8.59
N VAL A 321 6.75 -9.40 8.18
CA VAL A 321 7.17 -9.00 6.82
C VAL A 321 8.40 -8.11 6.95
N PRO A 322 9.32 -8.11 5.97
CA PRO A 322 10.47 -7.22 6.01
C PRO A 322 10.06 -5.75 6.07
N MET A 323 10.65 -5.03 7.02
CA MET A 323 10.48 -3.60 7.26
C MET A 323 11.85 -3.03 7.59
N TRP A 324 12.27 -1.90 7.02
CA TRP A 324 13.60 -1.37 7.30
C TRP A 324 13.82 -1.15 8.82
N PRO A 325 14.95 -1.58 9.41
CA PRO A 325 16.09 -2.32 8.81
C PRO A 325 16.00 -3.86 8.87
N PHE A 326 14.90 -4.41 9.37
CA PHE A 326 14.67 -5.83 9.60
C PHE A 326 14.22 -6.60 8.35
N GLY A 327 14.68 -7.84 8.25
CA GLY A 327 14.05 -8.87 7.43
C GLY A 327 14.93 -9.49 6.36
N ASP A 328 14.38 -10.54 5.76
CA ASP A 328 15.04 -11.36 4.75
C ASP A 328 14.13 -11.63 3.55
N LYS A 329 14.74 -12.09 2.45
CA LYS A 329 14.02 -12.34 1.19
C LYS A 329 12.93 -13.41 1.36
N GLU A 330 13.21 -14.44 2.14
CA GLU A 330 12.26 -15.53 2.41
C GLU A 330 10.99 -14.99 3.07
N SER A 331 11.10 -14.09 4.03
CA SER A 331 9.96 -13.47 4.72
C SER A 331 9.20 -12.47 3.83
N TYR A 332 9.85 -11.86 2.84
CA TYR A 332 9.16 -11.05 1.84
C TYR A 332 8.34 -11.91 0.86
N GLU A 333 8.88 -13.05 0.45
CA GLU A 333 8.21 -13.99 -0.45
C GLU A 333 7.06 -14.70 0.27
N ARG A 334 7.32 -15.16 1.49
CA ARG A 334 6.42 -15.92 2.36
C ARG A 334 6.49 -15.37 3.79
N PRO A 335 5.62 -14.40 4.14
CA PRO A 335 5.49 -13.93 5.52
C PRO A 335 5.33 -15.10 6.49
N ASN A 336 5.99 -15.01 7.65
CA ASN A 336 6.06 -16.10 8.62
C ASN A 336 5.99 -15.55 10.05
N CYS A 337 5.52 -16.39 10.97
CA CYS A 337 5.45 -16.03 12.38
C CYS A 337 6.85 -15.98 12.99
N ARG A 338 7.18 -14.88 13.68
CA ARG A 338 8.46 -14.66 14.36
C ARG A 338 8.26 -14.15 15.78
N ASN A 339 9.19 -14.49 16.66
CA ASN A 339 9.24 -14.11 18.08
C ASN A 339 10.52 -13.31 18.40
N SER A 340 10.76 -13.04 19.70
CA SER A 340 11.91 -12.25 20.14
C SER A 340 13.27 -12.80 19.70
N SER A 341 13.52 -14.11 19.86
CA SER A 341 14.82 -14.70 19.53
C SER A 341 15.12 -14.60 18.04
N THR A 342 14.15 -14.94 17.19
CA THR A 342 14.28 -14.87 15.72
C THR A 342 14.42 -13.47 15.16
N ILE A 343 13.99 -12.43 15.90
CA ILE A 343 14.20 -11.02 15.53
C ILE A 343 15.55 -10.51 16.05
N GLU A 344 15.96 -10.90 17.26
CA GLU A 344 17.21 -10.48 17.88
C GLU A 344 18.44 -10.99 17.12
N ASP A 345 18.43 -12.25 16.70
CA ASP A 345 19.50 -12.84 15.89
C ASP A 345 19.55 -12.23 14.47
N GLY A 346 18.49 -11.53 14.06
CA GLY A 346 18.24 -11.13 12.69
C GLY A 346 18.28 -9.62 12.38
N TRP A 347 18.84 -8.80 13.27
CA TRP A 347 18.81 -7.33 13.16
C TRP A 347 19.30 -6.78 11.81
N LEU A 348 20.25 -7.48 11.17
CA LEU A 348 20.77 -7.21 9.83
C LEU A 348 20.77 -8.47 8.95
N ASP A 349 19.99 -9.49 9.31
CA ASP A 349 20.20 -10.82 8.75
C ASP A 349 20.07 -10.80 7.23
N ARG A 350 21.12 -11.31 6.59
CA ARG A 350 21.13 -11.68 5.17
C ARG A 350 20.98 -10.55 4.15
N GLY A 351 21.14 -9.28 4.54
CA GLY A 351 21.36 -8.18 3.59
C GLY A 351 20.20 -7.94 2.60
N TYR A 352 18.95 -8.10 3.07
CA TYR A 352 17.77 -7.75 2.28
C TYR A 352 17.84 -6.29 1.83
N TRP A 353 18.06 -5.37 2.78
CA TRP A 353 18.08 -3.93 2.52
C TRP A 353 19.42 -3.39 2.04
N ILE A 354 20.54 -3.90 2.61
CA ILE A 354 21.90 -3.54 2.18
C ILE A 354 22.71 -4.82 1.91
N PRO A 355 23.05 -5.10 0.65
CA PRO A 355 23.95 -6.20 0.30
C PRO A 355 25.31 -6.05 1.00
N GLY A 356 25.82 -7.12 1.61
CA GLY A 356 27.18 -7.16 2.18
C GLY A 356 27.34 -6.69 3.63
N LEU A 357 26.26 -6.21 4.28
CA LEU A 357 26.25 -5.84 5.70
C LEU A 357 25.81 -6.97 6.65
N GLY A 358 25.57 -8.17 6.11
CA GLY A 358 25.20 -9.33 6.92
C GLY A 358 26.30 -9.66 7.94
N ILE A 359 25.98 -9.55 9.22
CA ILE A 359 26.86 -10.03 10.29
C ILE A 359 26.93 -11.55 10.13
N LYS A 360 28.10 -12.09 9.79
CA LYS A 360 28.30 -13.55 9.81
C LYS A 360 27.99 -14.02 11.23
N PRO A 361 27.12 -15.03 11.44
CA PRO A 361 26.92 -15.58 12.76
C PRO A 361 28.29 -15.99 13.31
N ASN A 362 28.61 -15.50 14.50
CA ASN A 362 29.89 -15.72 15.13
C ASN A 362 29.99 -17.20 15.50
N THR A 363 30.53 -18.01 14.59
CA THR A 363 30.85 -19.43 14.84
C THR A 363 32.10 -19.51 15.71
N THR A 364 31.99 -19.06 16.96
CA THR A 364 32.92 -19.35 18.05
C THR A 364 32.16 -19.31 19.37
N ARG A 365 31.31 -20.31 19.58
CA ARG A 365 31.07 -20.88 20.90
C ARG A 365 31.51 -22.33 20.86
N GLU A 366 32.82 -22.54 20.98
CA GLU A 366 33.36 -23.81 21.45
C GLU A 366 33.77 -23.62 22.92
N ARG A 367 33.05 -24.36 23.77
CA ARG A 367 33.30 -24.81 25.16
C ARG A 367 33.87 -23.82 26.19
#